data_AF-A0A0L8GBP2-F1
#
_entry.id   AF-A0A0L8GBP2-F1
#
_cell.length_a   1.000
_cell.length_b   1.000
_cell.length_c   1.000
_cell.angle_alpha   90.00
_cell.angle_beta   90.00
_cell.angle_gamma   90.00
#
_symmetry.space_group_name_H-M   'P 1'
#
loop_
_entity.id
_entity.type
_entity.pdbx_description
1 polymer ?
#
loop_
_entity_poly.entity_id
_entity_poly.type
_entity_poly.pdbx_seq_one_letter_code
_entity_poly.pdbx_strand_id
1 'polypeptide(L)'
;MYNFDKLWYFNTNLMKKFMAGLRLAFNFGLWNPLQSEWTFAAQCIQPEEKERISQFMFQKDAKAAMAGRLLIRKSLSSLLQVPYSSLVLSRTDKGKPYLSSVGNAFSKTSPHFNIAHHGNFTVLATHPNVDIGVDIMKVEQPMGRTVKKFFHDMRRQFTELEWGVIQSTGSEFNQLLMFYRHWESQQSLVEASTIKPFRILSFQELIANAKPQTPADLEYWQNFDSKLERPKKQQESVT
;
A
#
# COMPACT_ATOMS: atom_id res chain seq x y z
N MET A 1 -39.14 -3.62 -27.25
CA MET A 1 -38.13 -4.68 -27.47
C MET A 1 -36.81 -4.00 -27.80
N TYR A 2 -36.07 -3.57 -26.77
CA TYR A 2 -34.76 -2.93 -26.95
C TYR A 2 -33.69 -4.01 -26.97
N ASN A 3 -32.91 -4.01 -28.04
CA ASN A 3 -31.91 -5.02 -28.37
C ASN A 3 -30.66 -4.84 -27.48
N PHE A 4 -30.45 -5.75 -26.53
CA PHE A 4 -29.38 -5.70 -25.51
C PHE A 4 -28.04 -6.30 -25.99
N ASP A 5 -27.93 -6.71 -27.26
CA ASP A 5 -26.82 -7.54 -27.74
C ASP A 5 -25.57 -6.77 -28.22
N LYS A 6 -25.41 -5.48 -27.89
CA LYS A 6 -24.28 -4.66 -28.39
C LYS A 6 -23.30 -4.10 -27.35
N LEU A 7 -23.35 -4.54 -26.08
CA LEU A 7 -22.43 -4.02 -25.04
C LEU A 7 -21.39 -5.01 -24.50
N TRP A 8 -21.37 -6.27 -24.94
CA TRP A 8 -20.53 -7.31 -24.32
C TRP A 8 -19.44 -7.95 -25.19
N TYR A 9 -19.15 -7.42 -26.38
CA TYR A 9 -17.92 -7.77 -27.10
C TYR A 9 -16.80 -6.76 -26.81
N PHE A 10 -16.42 -6.67 -25.53
CA PHE A 10 -15.10 -6.14 -25.18
C PHE A 10 -14.06 -7.18 -25.61
N ASN A 11 -13.31 -6.85 -26.66
CA ASN A 11 -12.30 -7.69 -27.28
C ASN A 11 -11.26 -8.18 -26.25
N THR A 12 -11.39 -9.44 -25.84
CA THR A 12 -10.55 -10.11 -24.82
C THR A 12 -9.07 -10.16 -25.22
N ASN A 13 -8.75 -10.07 -26.51
CA ASN A 13 -7.38 -10.02 -27.01
C ASN A 13 -6.72 -8.64 -26.84
N LEU A 14 -7.50 -7.56 -26.75
CA LEU A 14 -6.98 -6.22 -26.44
C LEU A 14 -6.64 -6.08 -24.95
N MET A 15 -7.41 -6.74 -24.06
CA MET A 15 -7.15 -6.77 -22.61
C MET A 15 -5.88 -7.57 -22.26
N LYS A 16 -5.60 -8.67 -22.97
CA LYS A 16 -4.36 -9.45 -22.78
C LYS A 16 -3.08 -8.69 -23.15
N LYS A 17 -3.18 -7.69 -24.03
CA LYS A 17 -2.03 -6.91 -24.52
C LYS A 17 -1.60 -5.78 -23.58
N PHE A 18 -2.38 -5.45 -22.53
CA PHE A 18 -2.18 -4.22 -21.74
C PHE A 18 -2.27 -4.32 -20.20
N MET A 19 -2.54 -5.48 -19.58
CA MET A 19 -2.51 -5.54 -18.10
C MET A 19 -1.10 -5.77 -17.56
N ALA A 20 -0.16 -4.85 -17.85
CA ALA A 20 1.06 -4.80 -17.07
C ALA A 20 0.73 -4.46 -15.61
N GLY A 21 1.30 -5.21 -14.66
CA GLY A 21 1.15 -4.93 -13.23
C GLY A 21 1.54 -3.49 -12.88
N LEU A 22 0.81 -2.88 -11.97
CA LEU A 22 1.09 -1.54 -11.45
C LEU A 22 1.91 -1.65 -10.17
N ARG A 23 2.86 -0.73 -9.98
CA ARG A 23 3.58 -0.53 -8.72
C ARG A 23 3.45 0.93 -8.32
N LEU A 24 2.63 1.20 -7.32
CA LEU A 24 2.25 2.55 -6.88
C LEU A 24 2.66 2.75 -5.43
N ALA A 25 3.09 3.96 -5.10
CA ALA A 25 3.42 4.37 -3.75
C ALA A 25 2.77 5.70 -3.42
N PHE A 26 2.47 5.93 -2.15
CA PHE A 26 1.97 7.21 -1.66
C PHE A 26 2.69 7.56 -0.36
N ASN A 27 3.27 8.76 -0.31
CA ASN A 27 3.95 9.27 0.87
C ASN A 27 2.92 9.93 1.81
N PHE A 28 2.22 9.12 2.59
CA PHE A 28 1.27 9.63 3.57
C PHE A 28 1.96 10.45 4.68
N GLY A 29 3.26 10.26 4.92
CA GLY A 29 3.99 11.05 5.92
C GLY A 29 4.09 12.53 5.57
N LEU A 30 4.14 12.86 4.28
CA LEU A 30 4.13 14.25 3.78
C LEU A 30 2.72 14.78 3.48
N TRP A 31 1.71 13.92 3.43
CA TRP A 31 0.33 14.33 3.19
C TRP A 31 -0.25 14.97 4.46
N ASN A 32 -0.40 16.29 4.50
CA ASN A 32 -1.12 16.97 5.59
C ASN A 32 -2.52 17.34 5.08
N PRO A 33 -3.52 16.44 5.19
CA PRO A 33 -4.80 16.64 4.51
C PRO A 33 -5.53 17.87 5.03
N LEU A 34 -6.09 18.66 4.11
CA LEU A 34 -7.14 19.60 4.47
C LEU A 34 -8.43 18.86 4.84
N GLN A 35 -9.34 19.54 5.54
CA GLN A 35 -10.68 19.00 5.84
C GLN A 35 -11.40 18.48 4.59
N SER A 36 -11.35 19.25 3.50
CA SER A 36 -11.96 18.87 2.22
C SER A 36 -11.32 17.61 1.62
N GLU A 37 -10.00 17.49 1.69
CA GLU A 37 -9.26 16.34 1.16
C GLU A 37 -9.56 15.06 1.95
N TRP A 38 -9.53 15.13 3.28
CA TRP A 38 -9.82 13.97 4.13
C TRP A 38 -11.28 13.53 4.01
N THR A 39 -12.20 14.48 4.00
CA THR A 39 -13.63 14.20 3.82
C THR A 39 -13.88 13.58 2.44
N PHE A 40 -13.29 14.13 1.38
CA PHE A 40 -13.41 13.57 0.04
C PHE A 40 -12.82 12.16 -0.07
N ALA A 41 -11.64 11.94 0.53
CA ALA A 41 -11.03 10.61 0.59
C ALA A 41 -11.96 9.59 1.28
N ALA A 42 -12.61 9.99 2.38
CA ALA A 42 -13.59 9.17 3.09
C ALA A 42 -14.82 8.84 2.23
N GLN A 43 -15.29 9.78 1.42
CA GLN A 43 -16.38 9.53 0.47
C GLN A 43 -15.99 8.56 -0.63
N CYS A 44 -14.70 8.41 -0.93
CA CYS A 44 -14.22 7.56 -2.00
C CYS A 44 -13.97 6.10 -1.57
N ILE A 45 -14.18 5.78 -0.29
CA ILE A 45 -14.00 4.44 0.26
C ILE A 45 -15.33 3.79 0.67
N GLN A 46 -15.26 2.51 1.03
CA GLN A 46 -16.41 1.70 1.42
C GLN A 46 -16.78 2.02 2.88
N PRO A 47 -18.08 2.08 3.26
CA PRO A 47 -18.50 2.50 4.61
C PRO A 47 -17.81 1.73 5.74
N GLU A 48 -17.66 0.42 5.60
CA GLU A 48 -17.00 -0.44 6.58
C GLU A 48 -15.51 -0.13 6.74
N GLU A 49 -14.85 0.36 5.69
CA GLU A 49 -13.45 0.82 5.78
C GLU A 49 -13.35 2.22 6.38
N LYS A 50 -14.35 3.07 6.16
CA LYS A 50 -14.45 4.38 6.82
C LYS A 50 -14.58 4.18 8.33
N GLU A 51 -15.49 3.31 8.77
CA GLU A 51 -15.63 2.92 10.17
C GLU A 51 -14.33 2.34 10.73
N ARG A 52 -13.70 1.39 10.02
CA ARG A 52 -12.43 0.80 10.48
C ARG A 52 -11.32 1.85 10.64
N ILE A 53 -11.25 2.83 9.75
CA ILE A 53 -10.22 3.88 9.79
C ILE A 53 -10.50 4.88 10.92
N SER A 54 -11.76 5.16 11.27
CA SER A 54 -12.09 6.06 12.39
C SER A 54 -11.65 5.49 13.75
N GLN A 55 -11.49 4.17 13.86
CA GLN A 55 -11.04 3.51 15.09
C GLN A 55 -9.53 3.66 15.38
N PHE A 56 -8.72 4.14 14.43
CA PHE A 56 -7.29 4.34 14.70
C PHE A 56 -7.08 5.45 15.75
N MET A 57 -6.18 5.20 16.70
CA MET A 57 -5.81 6.16 17.75
C MET A 57 -4.94 7.32 17.23
N PHE A 58 -4.08 7.04 16.23
CA PHE A 58 -3.11 8.00 15.73
C PHE A 58 -3.41 8.44 14.29
N GLN A 59 -3.20 9.73 14.00
CA GLN A 59 -3.37 10.27 12.63
C GLN A 59 -2.52 9.50 11.60
N LYS A 60 -1.28 9.16 11.98
CA LYS A 60 -0.36 8.42 11.12
C LYS A 60 -0.95 7.10 10.59
N ASP A 61 -1.60 6.34 11.47
CA ASP A 61 -2.16 5.03 11.11
C ASP A 61 -3.42 5.18 10.27
N ALA A 62 -4.27 6.15 10.63
CA ALA A 62 -5.43 6.51 9.82
C ALA A 62 -5.03 6.91 8.39
N LYS A 63 -3.99 7.74 8.24
CA LYS A 63 -3.46 8.17 6.93
C LYS A 63 -2.89 7.01 6.14
N ALA A 64 -2.11 6.13 6.76
CA ALA A 64 -1.55 4.94 6.11
C ALA A 64 -2.66 4.01 5.59
N ALA A 65 -3.69 3.77 6.41
CA ALA A 65 -4.84 2.95 6.05
C ALA A 65 -5.68 3.58 4.94
N MET A 66 -5.98 4.88 5.02
CA MET A 66 -6.71 5.63 4.00
C MET A 66 -5.97 5.61 2.65
N ALA A 67 -4.67 5.94 2.66
CA ALA A 67 -3.81 5.85 1.47
C ALA A 67 -3.87 4.45 0.85
N GLY A 68 -3.89 3.42 1.69
CA GLY A 68 -3.99 2.05 1.23
C GLY A 68 -5.29 1.74 0.49
N ARG A 69 -6.43 2.18 1.03
CA ARG A 69 -7.74 1.98 0.38
C ARG A 69 -7.85 2.74 -0.94
N LEU A 70 -7.32 3.96 -0.99
CA LEU A 70 -7.29 4.74 -2.21
C LEU A 70 -6.36 4.13 -3.27
N LEU A 71 -5.19 3.61 -2.89
CA LEU A 71 -4.26 2.95 -3.81
C LEU A 71 -4.88 1.68 -4.43
N ILE A 72 -5.59 0.88 -3.64
CA ILE A 72 -6.30 -0.31 -4.14
C ILE A 72 -7.31 0.12 -5.19
N ARG A 73 -8.19 1.08 -4.87
CA ARG A 73 -9.19 1.56 -5.83
C ARG A 73 -8.55 2.19 -7.07
N LYS A 74 -7.51 3.01 -6.92
CA LYS A 74 -6.77 3.62 -8.03
C LYS A 74 -6.24 2.58 -8.99
N SER A 75 -5.55 1.56 -8.45
CA SER A 75 -4.92 0.52 -9.25
C SER A 75 -5.95 -0.32 -10.00
N LEU A 76 -7.00 -0.80 -9.31
CA LEU A 76 -8.04 -1.63 -9.91
C LEU A 76 -8.87 -0.86 -10.92
N SER A 77 -9.25 0.39 -10.60
CA SER A 77 -9.97 1.26 -11.52
C SER A 77 -9.17 1.50 -12.80
N SER A 78 -7.86 1.77 -12.68
CA SER A 78 -6.99 1.97 -13.85
C SER A 78 -6.74 0.67 -14.64
N LEU A 79 -6.69 -0.50 -14.01
CA LEU A 79 -6.48 -1.77 -14.72
C LEU A 79 -7.74 -2.28 -15.41
N LEU A 80 -8.88 -2.15 -14.74
CA LEU A 80 -10.17 -2.66 -15.20
C LEU A 80 -10.94 -1.61 -16.02
N GLN A 81 -10.48 -0.35 -16.04
CA GLN A 81 -11.15 0.77 -16.70
C GLN A 81 -12.60 0.98 -16.20
N VAL A 82 -12.78 0.86 -14.87
CA VAL A 82 -14.09 1.02 -14.22
C VAL A 82 -14.05 2.09 -13.13
N PRO A 83 -15.17 2.75 -12.81
CA PRO A 83 -15.22 3.76 -11.75
C PRO A 83 -14.93 3.18 -10.35
N TYR A 84 -14.41 4.00 -9.43
CA TYR A 84 -14.16 3.60 -8.03
C TYR A 84 -15.40 3.02 -7.34
N SER A 85 -16.57 3.58 -7.64
CA SER A 85 -17.86 3.19 -7.07
C SER A 85 -18.35 1.82 -7.52
N SER A 86 -17.83 1.30 -8.63
CA SER A 86 -18.16 -0.05 -9.09
C SER A 86 -17.34 -1.13 -8.39
N LEU A 87 -16.25 -0.77 -7.72
CA LEU A 87 -15.35 -1.73 -7.08
C LEU A 87 -15.87 -2.10 -5.69
N VAL A 88 -16.31 -3.35 -5.55
CA VAL A 88 -16.72 -3.93 -4.26
C VAL A 88 -15.57 -4.77 -3.73
N LEU A 89 -14.92 -4.27 -2.68
CA LEU A 89 -13.80 -4.94 -2.03
C LEU A 89 -14.32 -5.69 -0.79
N SER A 90 -13.77 -6.87 -0.56
CA SER A 90 -14.04 -7.64 0.66
C SER A 90 -12.71 -8.04 1.31
N ARG A 91 -12.78 -8.71 2.46
CA ARG A 91 -11.60 -9.24 3.16
C ARG A 91 -11.76 -10.73 3.38
N THR A 92 -10.63 -11.43 3.31
CA THR A 92 -10.54 -12.82 3.78
C THR A 92 -10.70 -12.86 5.30
N ASP A 93 -10.89 -14.05 5.87
CA ASP A 93 -10.94 -14.25 7.34
C ASP A 93 -9.68 -13.78 8.05
N LYS A 94 -8.54 -13.79 7.35
CA LYS A 94 -7.25 -13.27 7.82
C LYS A 94 -7.08 -11.76 7.60
N GLY A 95 -8.11 -11.07 7.14
CA GLY A 95 -8.13 -9.63 6.92
C GLY A 95 -7.51 -9.15 5.61
N LYS A 96 -6.96 -10.02 4.74
CA LYS A 96 -6.38 -9.61 3.45
C LYS A 96 -7.49 -9.09 2.51
N PRO A 97 -7.39 -7.86 1.98
CA PRO A 97 -8.39 -7.33 1.05
C PRO A 97 -8.30 -8.00 -0.33
N TYR A 98 -9.44 -8.21 -0.98
CA TYR A 98 -9.56 -8.71 -2.35
C TYR A 98 -10.74 -8.06 -3.09
N LEU A 99 -10.73 -8.12 -4.42
CA LEU A 99 -11.84 -7.65 -5.25
C LEU A 99 -12.92 -8.74 -5.33
N SER A 100 -14.11 -8.46 -4.77
CA SER A 100 -15.22 -9.40 -4.72
C SER A 100 -16.08 -9.32 -5.99
N SER A 101 -16.45 -8.10 -6.39
CA SER A 101 -17.21 -7.88 -7.62
C SER A 101 -16.94 -6.50 -8.23
N VAL A 102 -17.35 -6.36 -9.49
CA VAL A 102 -17.40 -5.08 -10.19
C VAL A 102 -18.86 -4.81 -10.56
N GLY A 103 -19.50 -3.90 -9.85
CA GLY A 103 -20.96 -3.75 -9.86
C GLY A 103 -21.65 -5.06 -9.51
N ASN A 104 -22.62 -5.46 -10.33
CA ASN A 104 -23.37 -6.73 -10.16
C ASN A 104 -22.69 -7.93 -10.83
N ALA A 105 -21.56 -7.73 -11.51
CA ALA A 105 -20.85 -8.81 -12.18
C ALA A 105 -19.77 -9.40 -11.28
N PHE A 106 -19.83 -10.71 -11.06
CA PHE A 106 -18.76 -11.45 -10.40
C PHE A 106 -17.51 -11.46 -11.28
N SER A 107 -16.37 -11.08 -10.71
CA SER A 107 -15.09 -11.09 -11.44
C SER A 107 -14.52 -12.51 -11.43
N LYS A 108 -14.65 -13.26 -12.54
CA LYS A 108 -14.00 -14.57 -12.68
C LYS A 108 -12.48 -14.49 -12.86
N THR A 109 -11.95 -13.33 -13.24
CA THR A 109 -10.53 -13.06 -13.44
C THR A 109 -10.19 -11.66 -12.94
N SER A 110 -10.05 -11.49 -11.63
CA SER A 110 -9.64 -10.22 -11.03
C SER A 110 -8.12 -10.12 -10.92
N PRO A 111 -7.51 -8.96 -11.20
CA PRO A 111 -6.10 -8.73 -10.91
C PRO A 111 -5.79 -9.00 -9.43
N HIS A 112 -4.70 -9.70 -9.17
CA HIS A 112 -4.15 -9.89 -7.84
C HIS A 112 -3.46 -8.59 -7.42
N PHE A 113 -3.57 -8.26 -6.13
CA PHE A 113 -2.86 -7.11 -5.57
C PHE A 113 -2.41 -7.38 -4.15
N ASN A 114 -1.38 -6.65 -3.73
CA ASN A 114 -0.89 -6.65 -2.37
C ASN A 114 -0.49 -5.25 -1.96
N ILE A 115 -0.57 -4.99 -0.66
CA ILE A 115 -0.39 -3.68 -0.07
C ILE A 115 0.40 -3.79 1.22
N ALA A 116 1.36 -2.90 1.39
CA ALA A 116 2.16 -2.78 2.60
C ALA A 116 2.33 -1.31 2.96
N HIS A 117 2.58 -1.01 4.23
CA HIS A 117 2.92 0.33 4.66
C HIS A 117 3.94 0.29 5.79
N HIS A 118 4.93 1.17 5.71
CA HIS A 118 5.90 1.35 6.78
C HIS A 118 6.55 2.73 6.66
N GLY A 119 7.04 3.24 7.80
CA GLY A 119 7.60 4.58 7.85
C GLY A 119 6.55 5.62 7.44
N ASN A 120 6.73 6.22 6.27
CA ASN A 120 5.89 7.30 5.73
C ASN A 120 5.17 6.92 4.43
N PHE A 121 5.31 5.66 3.98
CA PHE A 121 4.83 5.21 2.69
C PHE A 121 3.85 4.06 2.81
N THR A 122 2.80 4.13 2.00
CA THR A 122 2.00 2.97 1.63
C THR A 122 2.33 2.60 0.19
N VAL A 123 2.62 1.34 -0.07
CA VAL A 123 2.96 0.81 -1.39
C VAL A 123 1.97 -0.27 -1.80
N LEU A 124 1.68 -0.36 -3.09
CA LEU A 124 0.81 -1.35 -3.67
C LEU A 124 1.41 -1.89 -4.97
N ALA A 125 1.34 -3.20 -5.12
CA ALA A 125 1.69 -3.88 -6.36
C ALA A 125 0.49 -4.69 -6.86
N THR A 126 0.29 -4.73 -8.18
CA THR A 126 -0.71 -5.59 -8.83
C THR A 126 -0.08 -6.50 -9.86
N HIS A 127 -0.75 -7.62 -10.12
CA HIS A 127 -0.41 -8.52 -11.21
C HIS A 127 -1.70 -9.15 -11.77
N PRO A 128 -1.86 -9.26 -13.09
CA PRO A 128 -3.13 -9.74 -13.68
C PRO A 128 -3.48 -11.18 -13.29
N ASN A 129 -2.47 -12.07 -13.22
CA ASN A 129 -2.71 -13.52 -13.18
C ASN A 129 -1.89 -14.29 -12.14
N VAL A 130 -1.09 -13.61 -11.31
CA VAL A 130 -0.15 -14.28 -10.39
C VAL A 130 -0.29 -13.61 -9.05
N ASP A 131 -0.30 -14.40 -7.99
CA ASP A 131 -0.25 -13.86 -6.64
C ASP A 131 1.04 -13.05 -6.44
N ILE A 132 0.87 -11.86 -5.90
CA ILE A 132 1.96 -10.93 -5.65
C ILE A 132 2.04 -10.62 -4.16
N GLY A 133 3.26 -10.50 -3.65
CA GLY A 133 3.58 -9.93 -2.35
C GLY A 133 4.31 -8.61 -2.55
N VAL A 134 4.03 -7.63 -1.70
CA VAL A 134 4.85 -6.44 -1.56
C VAL A 134 5.07 -6.22 -0.08
N ASP A 135 6.29 -5.85 0.28
CA ASP A 135 6.62 -5.38 1.61
C ASP A 135 7.51 -4.13 1.49
N ILE A 136 7.53 -3.34 2.56
CA ILE A 136 8.31 -2.13 2.67
C ILE A 136 8.80 -1.97 4.10
N MET A 137 10.10 -1.81 4.24
CA MET A 137 10.71 -1.36 5.50
C MET A 137 11.46 -0.04 5.33
N LYS A 138 11.41 0.74 6.40
CA LYS A 138 12.23 1.95 6.53
C LYS A 138 13.55 1.50 7.14
N VAL A 139 14.66 1.85 6.49
CA VAL A 139 15.99 1.66 7.08
C VAL A 139 16.09 2.59 8.29
N GLU A 140 16.13 2.01 9.48
CA GLU A 140 16.29 2.72 10.73
C GLU A 140 17.57 2.29 11.43
N GLN A 141 18.22 3.26 12.08
CA GLN A 141 19.32 2.99 12.98
C GLN A 141 18.79 2.22 14.20
N PRO A 142 19.48 1.17 14.65
CA PRO A 142 19.11 0.44 15.86
C PRO A 142 19.03 1.37 17.08
N MET A 143 17.86 1.44 17.71
CA MET A 143 17.64 2.30 18.88
C MET A 143 18.55 1.88 20.04
N GLY A 144 19.37 2.81 20.54
CA GLY A 144 20.22 2.60 21.72
C GLY A 144 21.29 1.51 21.54
N ARG A 145 21.65 1.15 20.30
CA ARG A 145 22.65 0.11 20.01
C ARG A 145 23.50 0.50 18.82
N THR A 146 24.75 0.02 18.79
CA THR A 146 25.58 0.10 17.59
C THR A 146 25.10 -0.89 16.54
N VAL A 147 25.38 -0.61 15.26
CA VAL A 147 25.06 -1.52 14.15
C VAL A 147 25.71 -2.89 14.35
N LYS A 148 26.95 -2.92 14.85
CA LYS A 148 27.66 -4.16 15.19
C LYS A 148 26.90 -5.02 16.21
N LYS A 149 26.38 -4.42 17.29
CA LYS A 149 25.61 -5.16 18.31
C LYS A 149 24.28 -5.67 17.74
N PHE A 150 23.60 -4.83 16.95
CA PHE A 150 22.38 -5.23 16.26
C PHE A 150 22.59 -6.43 15.32
N PHE A 151 23.66 -6.42 14.51
CA PHE A 151 23.98 -7.55 13.63
C PHE A 151 24.36 -8.81 14.39
N HIS A 152 25.05 -8.69 15.53
CA HIS A 152 25.32 -9.83 16.39
C HIS A 152 24.02 -10.48 16.90
N ASP A 153 23.08 -9.68 17.40
CA ASP A 153 21.77 -10.17 17.87
C ASP A 153 20.98 -10.84 16.73
N MET A 154 21.12 -10.33 15.51
CA MET A 154 20.43 -10.85 14.32
C MET A 154 21.19 -11.99 13.62
N ARG A 155 22.33 -12.47 14.14
CA ARG A 155 23.23 -13.40 13.43
C ARG A 155 22.51 -14.62 12.87
N ARG A 156 21.53 -15.18 13.60
CA ARG A 156 20.81 -16.41 13.22
C ARG A 156 19.87 -16.26 12.02
N GLN A 157 19.65 -15.03 11.53
CA GLN A 157 18.65 -14.73 10.52
C GLN A 157 19.16 -14.93 9.09
N PHE A 158 20.48 -14.97 8.90
CA PHE A 158 21.11 -15.17 7.59
C PHE A 158 22.31 -16.12 7.65
N THR A 159 22.63 -16.70 6.51
CA THR A 159 23.81 -17.56 6.32
C THR A 159 25.13 -16.77 6.40
N GLU A 160 26.26 -17.47 6.58
CA GLU A 160 27.61 -16.86 6.52
C GLU A 160 27.86 -16.09 5.21
N LEU A 161 27.38 -16.62 4.08
CA LEU A 161 27.55 -15.96 2.78
C LEU A 161 26.77 -14.64 2.70
N GLU A 162 25.51 -14.65 3.11
CA GLU A 162 24.68 -13.44 3.12
C GLU A 162 25.22 -12.38 4.08
N TRP A 163 25.69 -12.77 5.27
CA TRP A 163 26.36 -11.83 6.17
C TRP A 163 27.66 -11.28 5.59
N GLY A 164 28.43 -12.12 4.88
CA GLY A 164 29.60 -11.68 4.14
C GLY A 164 29.26 -10.56 3.15
N VAL A 165 28.16 -10.71 2.40
CA VAL A 165 27.65 -9.66 1.50
C VAL A 165 27.22 -8.42 2.29
N ILE A 166 26.36 -8.57 3.29
CA ILE A 166 25.82 -7.47 4.11
C ILE A 166 26.93 -6.64 4.77
N GLN A 167 27.97 -7.28 5.31
CA GLN A 167 29.03 -6.60 6.06
C GLN A 167 30.12 -6.01 5.14
N SER A 168 30.21 -6.47 3.89
CA SER A 168 31.17 -5.96 2.90
C SER A 168 30.74 -4.62 2.27
N THR A 169 29.48 -4.19 2.44
CA THR A 169 28.95 -2.98 1.79
C THR A 169 29.34 -1.70 2.52
N GLY A 170 30.63 -1.37 2.54
CA GLY A 170 31.15 -0.06 2.92
C GLY A 170 30.63 0.45 4.28
N SER A 171 29.99 1.63 4.28
CA SER A 171 29.52 2.31 5.49
C SER A 171 28.45 1.53 6.26
N GLU A 172 28.33 1.77 7.57
CA GLU A 172 27.30 1.13 8.41
C GLU A 172 25.87 1.35 7.87
N PHE A 173 25.59 2.51 7.28
CA PHE A 173 24.30 2.76 6.63
C PHE A 173 24.07 1.84 5.43
N ASN A 174 25.07 1.62 4.59
CA ASN A 174 24.97 0.72 3.44
C ASN A 174 24.89 -0.75 3.87
N GLN A 175 25.54 -1.12 4.98
CA GLN A 175 25.38 -2.43 5.59
C GLN A 175 23.96 -2.63 6.14
N LEU A 176 23.41 -1.65 6.86
CA LEU A 176 22.01 -1.68 7.31
C LEU A 176 21.05 -1.75 6.12
N LEU A 177 21.27 -0.96 5.07
CA LEU A 177 20.48 -1.02 3.85
C LEU A 177 20.51 -2.42 3.24
N MET A 178 21.68 -3.06 3.19
CA MET A 178 21.80 -4.42 2.68
C MET A 178 21.14 -5.44 3.60
N PHE A 179 21.30 -5.32 4.92
CA PHE A 179 20.60 -6.13 5.92
C PHE A 179 19.08 -6.12 5.67
N TYR A 180 18.47 -4.93 5.58
CA TYR A 180 17.02 -4.83 5.36
C TYR A 180 16.62 -5.38 3.99
N ARG A 181 17.45 -5.22 2.95
CA ARG A 181 17.18 -5.85 1.63
C ARG A 181 17.17 -7.38 1.70
N HIS A 182 18.12 -8.00 2.40
CA HIS A 182 18.12 -9.44 2.61
C HIS A 182 16.92 -9.88 3.45
N TRP A 183 16.58 -9.13 4.50
CA TRP A 183 15.41 -9.41 5.35
C TRP A 183 14.11 -9.41 4.54
N GLU A 184 13.88 -8.41 3.71
CA GLU A 184 12.72 -8.34 2.79
C GLU A 184 12.70 -9.54 1.83
N SER A 185 13.86 -9.91 1.30
CA SER A 185 13.97 -11.05 0.37
C SER A 185 13.63 -12.38 1.03
N GLN A 186 13.85 -12.54 2.33
CA GLN A 186 13.42 -13.75 3.06
C GLN A 186 11.88 -13.82 3.16
N GLN A 187 11.19 -12.68 3.07
CA GLN A 187 9.72 -12.59 3.11
C GLN A 187 9.06 -12.63 1.72
N SER A 188 9.85 -12.49 0.65
CA SER A 188 9.34 -12.40 -0.73
C SER A 188 9.97 -13.47 -1.63
N LEU A 189 9.16 -14.31 -2.26
CA LEU A 189 9.60 -15.39 -3.17
C LEU A 189 10.21 -14.91 -4.50
N VAL A 190 10.35 -13.59 -4.72
CA VAL A 190 10.72 -13.02 -6.03
C VAL A 190 12.09 -12.37 -5.98
N GLU A 191 13.01 -12.86 -6.81
CA GLU A 191 14.34 -12.26 -7.00
C GLU A 191 14.24 -10.81 -7.54
N ALA A 192 14.95 -9.90 -6.89
CA ALA A 192 14.77 -8.45 -7.03
C ALA A 192 15.27 -7.83 -8.36
N SER A 193 15.97 -8.58 -9.21
CA SER A 193 16.79 -8.02 -10.31
C SER A 193 16.01 -7.49 -11.52
N THR A 194 14.69 -7.71 -11.60
CA THR A 194 13.85 -7.26 -12.73
C THR A 194 12.64 -6.40 -12.33
N ILE A 195 12.60 -5.94 -11.07
CA ILE A 195 11.42 -5.28 -10.50
C ILE A 195 11.35 -3.81 -10.90
N LYS A 196 10.27 -3.40 -11.58
CA LYS A 196 9.98 -2.00 -11.88
C LYS A 196 9.87 -1.17 -10.59
N PRO A 197 10.41 0.06 -10.55
CA PRO A 197 10.28 0.94 -9.38
C PRO A 197 8.82 1.33 -9.12
N PHE A 198 8.51 1.70 -7.88
CA PHE A 198 7.21 2.26 -7.53
C PHE A 198 7.07 3.68 -8.08
N ARG A 199 5.97 3.94 -8.79
CA ARG A 199 5.56 5.31 -9.11
C ARG A 199 4.95 5.94 -7.86
N ILE A 200 5.57 7.00 -7.36
CA ILE A 200 5.03 7.79 -6.24
C ILE A 200 3.94 8.69 -6.79
N LEU A 201 2.76 8.66 -6.17
CA LEU A 201 1.61 9.48 -6.53
C LEU A 201 1.46 10.68 -5.59
N SER A 202 1.01 11.81 -6.13
CA SER A 202 0.43 12.89 -5.34
C SER A 202 -1.00 12.55 -4.88
N PHE A 203 -1.57 13.33 -3.97
CA PHE A 203 -2.96 13.15 -3.57
C PHE A 203 -3.91 13.34 -4.77
N GLN A 204 -3.68 14.38 -5.57
CA GLN A 204 -4.47 14.67 -6.77
C GLN A 204 -4.43 13.51 -7.77
N GLU A 205 -3.28 12.89 -8.00
CA GLU A 205 -3.17 11.71 -8.87
C GLU A 205 -3.88 10.48 -8.27
N LEU A 206 -3.81 10.32 -6.94
CA LEU A 206 -4.44 9.22 -6.22
C LEU A 206 -5.97 9.28 -6.31
N ILE A 207 -6.54 10.49 -6.39
CA ILE A 207 -7.98 10.71 -6.46
C ILE A 207 -8.51 11.17 -7.83
N ALA A 208 -7.68 11.30 -8.86
CA ALA A 208 -8.04 11.91 -10.15
C ALA A 208 -9.32 11.34 -10.82
N ASN A 209 -9.61 10.05 -10.62
CA ASN A 209 -10.80 9.38 -11.17
C ASN A 209 -11.80 8.96 -10.08
N ALA A 210 -11.58 9.40 -8.84
CA ALA A 210 -12.42 9.05 -7.73
C ALA A 210 -13.71 9.88 -7.77
N LYS A 211 -14.83 9.24 -7.48
CA LYS A 211 -16.13 9.92 -7.29
C LYS A 211 -16.63 9.61 -5.88
N PRO A 212 -17.19 10.59 -5.16
CA PRO A 212 -17.85 10.36 -3.89
C PRO A 212 -18.93 9.27 -3.99
N GLN A 213 -18.90 8.33 -3.07
CA GLN A 213 -19.87 7.23 -2.93
C GLN A 213 -20.84 7.48 -1.78
N THR A 214 -20.41 8.24 -0.77
CA THR A 214 -21.23 8.62 0.38
C THR A 214 -21.32 10.14 0.49
N PRO A 215 -22.34 10.67 1.19
CA PRO A 215 -22.38 12.07 1.57
C PRO A 215 -21.13 12.48 2.37
N ALA A 216 -20.83 13.78 2.34
CA ALA A 216 -19.77 14.35 3.16
C ALA A 216 -20.14 14.21 4.64
N ASP A 217 -19.15 13.91 5.46
CA ASP A 217 -19.32 13.69 6.88
C ASP A 217 -18.31 14.56 7.63
N LEU A 218 -18.81 15.62 8.25
CA LEU A 218 -18.00 16.58 9.00
C LEU A 218 -17.47 15.97 10.31
N GLU A 219 -18.22 15.05 10.93
CA GLU A 219 -17.79 14.37 12.15
C GLU A 219 -16.59 13.47 11.86
N TYR A 220 -16.50 12.92 10.66
CA TYR A 220 -15.35 12.12 10.24
C TYR A 220 -14.05 12.92 10.20
N TRP A 221 -14.11 14.21 9.81
CA TRP A 221 -12.96 15.11 9.92
C TRP A 221 -12.61 15.39 11.37
N GLN A 222 -13.59 15.76 12.19
CA GLN A 222 -13.36 16.05 13.62
C GLN A 222 -12.76 14.85 14.36
N ASN A 223 -13.22 13.63 14.04
CA ASN A 223 -12.67 12.40 14.56
C ASN A 223 -11.21 12.19 14.17
N PHE A 224 -10.80 12.60 12.97
CA PHE A 224 -9.42 12.50 12.48
C PHE A 224 -8.51 13.58 13.07
N ASP A 225 -8.97 14.82 13.05
CA ASP A 225 -8.22 15.99 13.53
C ASP A 225 -7.91 15.88 15.03
N SER A 226 -8.83 15.31 15.81
CA SER A 226 -8.64 15.07 17.25
C SER A 226 -7.74 13.87 17.59
N LYS A 227 -7.25 13.09 16.60
CA LYS A 227 -6.37 11.95 16.87
C LYS A 227 -4.99 12.39 17.31
N LEU A 228 -4.34 11.52 18.08
CA LEU A 228 -3.00 11.77 18.60
C LEU A 228 -1.96 11.77 17.47
N GLU A 229 -0.93 12.59 17.64
CA GLU A 229 0.33 12.42 16.94
C GLU A 229 1.18 11.36 17.66
N ARG A 230 1.81 10.47 16.89
CA ARG A 230 2.71 9.48 17.50
C ARG A 230 3.89 10.20 18.15
N PRO A 231 4.25 9.89 19.41
CA PRO A 231 5.44 10.45 20.03
C PRO A 231 6.66 10.17 19.15
N LYS A 232 7.50 11.19 18.92
CA LYS A 232 8.83 10.95 18.34
C LYS A 232 9.59 10.11 19.36
N LYS A 233 9.98 8.89 18.97
CA LYS A 233 10.87 8.06 19.79
C LYS A 233 12.11 8.90 20.09
N GLN A 234 12.36 9.21 21.36
CA GLN A 234 13.56 9.92 21.80
C GLN A 234 14.76 9.09 21.36
N GLN A 235 15.63 9.70 20.55
CA GLN A 235 16.99 9.19 20.37
C GLN A 235 17.68 9.47 21.69
N GLU A 236 17.79 8.45 22.56
CA GLU A 236 18.73 8.51 23.67
C GLU A 236 20.11 8.70 23.06
N SER A 237 20.63 9.92 23.17
CA SER A 237 22.00 10.26 22.84
C SER A 237 22.88 9.45 23.77
N VAL A 238 23.51 8.41 23.23
CA VAL A 238 24.62 7.74 23.91
C VAL A 238 25.79 8.73 23.86
N THR A 239 25.91 9.56 24.90
CA THR A 239 27.18 10.23 25.26
C THR A 239 28.19 9.22 25.77
#